data_AF-A0A1T3BHP2-F1
#
_entry.id   AF-A0A1T3BHP2-F1
#
_cell.length_a   1.000
_cell.length_b   1.000
_cell.length_c   1.000
_cell.angle_alpha   90.00
_cell.angle_beta   90.00
_cell.angle_gamma   90.00
#
_symmetry.space_group_name_H-M   'P 1'
#
loop_
_entity.id
_entity.type
_entity.pdbx_description
1 polymer ?
#
loop_
_entity_poly.entity_id
_entity_poly.type
_entity_poly.pdbx_seq_one_letter_code
_entity_poly.pdbx_strand_id
1 'polypeptide(L)'
;MNSISEVELNKTEESLHEEQPVSKKKRERNLFIRIFLFFIGRFLHLLFLFLLFIRTPVRAILSFFAGGSMLTLFFFSVGCMLVDETSFLYIAIIICGFIFACVCLWLTWAYDALLLSLAPPGYDIMLFG
;
A
#
# COMPACT_ATOMS: atom_id res chain seq x y z
N MET A 1 57.81 45.71 20.38
CA MET A 1 56.39 45.85 19.97
C MET A 1 56.07 44.77 18.94
N ASN A 2 55.85 43.52 19.37
CA ASN A 2 55.53 42.37 18.50
C ASN A 2 54.32 41.55 19.03
N SER A 3 53.42 42.17 19.79
CA SER A 3 52.32 41.48 20.49
C SER A 3 50.99 41.42 19.72
N ILE A 4 50.96 41.95 18.49
CA ILE A 4 49.71 42.05 17.71
C ILE A 4 49.46 40.76 16.88
N SER A 5 50.52 40.05 16.49
CA SER A 5 50.39 38.88 15.59
C SER A 5 49.97 37.59 16.31
N GLU A 6 50.36 37.37 17.57
CA GLU A 6 50.03 36.12 18.28
C GLU A 6 48.55 36.03 18.65
N VAL A 7 47.90 37.18 18.90
CA VAL A 7 46.47 37.24 19.22
C VAL A 7 45.62 37.01 17.97
N GLU A 8 46.03 37.50 16.81
CA GLU A 8 45.34 37.25 15.54
C GLU A 8 45.54 35.82 15.04
N LEU A 9 46.73 35.24 15.24
CA LEU A 9 47.00 33.85 14.87
C LEU A 9 46.19 32.88 15.74
N ASN A 10 46.14 33.11 17.05
CA ASN A 10 45.39 32.25 17.98
C ASN A 10 43.88 32.34 17.74
N LYS A 11 43.35 33.52 17.38
CA LYS A 11 41.95 33.68 16.94
C LYS A 11 41.63 32.92 15.65
N THR A 12 42.60 32.81 14.76
CA THR A 12 42.42 32.15 13.46
C THR A 12 42.45 30.63 13.62
N GLU A 13 43.34 30.09 14.47
CA GLU A 13 43.36 28.66 14.81
C GLU A 13 42.13 28.22 15.62
N GLU A 14 41.62 29.04 16.53
CA GLU A 14 40.40 28.75 17.29
C GLU A 14 39.14 28.72 16.40
N SER A 15 39.11 29.55 15.34
CA SER A 15 38.01 29.57 14.35
C SER A 15 38.03 28.40 13.37
N LEU A 16 39.18 27.72 13.21
CA LEU A 16 39.35 26.61 12.28
C LEU A 16 39.05 25.25 12.94
N HIS A 17 39.11 25.22 14.28
CA HIS A 17 38.69 24.08 15.12
C HIS A 17 37.23 24.12 15.54
N GLU A 18 36.45 25.09 15.07
CA GLU A 18 35.00 25.07 15.18
C GLU A 18 34.45 24.01 14.23
N GLU A 19 34.56 22.75 14.66
CA GLU A 19 33.80 21.62 14.12
C GLU A 19 32.37 22.11 13.90
N GLN A 20 31.99 22.22 12.63
CA GLN A 20 30.64 22.56 12.21
C GLN A 20 29.66 21.83 13.14
N PRO A 21 28.89 22.55 13.99
CA PRO A 21 27.91 21.91 14.82
C PRO A 21 26.80 21.48 13.86
N VAL A 22 26.90 20.27 13.31
CA VAL A 22 25.80 19.62 12.62
C VAL A 22 24.64 19.71 13.59
N SER A 23 23.68 20.59 13.27
CA SER A 23 22.74 21.09 14.26
C SER A 23 22.11 19.91 15.00
N LYS A 24 22.21 19.89 16.34
CA LYS A 24 21.73 18.77 17.16
C LYS A 24 20.29 18.35 16.77
N LYS A 25 19.46 19.33 16.38
CA LYS A 25 18.13 19.14 15.77
C LYS A 25 18.10 18.26 14.52
N LYS A 26 19.06 18.39 13.60
CA LYS A 26 19.15 17.57 12.37
C LYS A 26 19.58 16.13 12.67
N ARG A 27 20.44 15.93 13.66
CA ARG A 27 20.87 14.59 14.13
C ARG A 27 19.74 13.84 14.84
N GLU A 28 18.98 14.51 15.70
CA GLU A 28 17.80 13.95 16.36
C GLU A 28 16.70 13.58 15.36
N ARG A 29 16.41 14.45 14.38
CA ARG A 29 15.48 14.11 13.28
C ARG A 29 15.91 12.87 12.51
N ASN A 30 17.20 12.71 12.24
CA ASN A 30 17.71 11.55 11.51
C ASN A 30 17.56 10.25 12.33
N LEU A 31 17.74 10.33 13.65
CA LEU A 31 17.48 9.23 14.58
C LEU A 31 16.00 8.87 14.65
N PHE A 32 15.12 9.86 14.76
CA PHE A 32 13.67 9.67 14.73
C PHE A 32 13.21 9.02 13.43
N ILE A 33 13.68 9.51 12.27
CA ILE A 33 13.36 8.91 10.96
C ILE A 33 13.83 7.45 10.92
N ARG A 34 15.01 7.14 11.45
CA ARG A 34 15.55 5.78 11.46
C ARG A 34 14.73 4.84 12.34
N ILE A 35 14.35 5.28 13.53
CA ILE A 35 13.47 4.54 14.44
C ILE A 35 12.09 4.35 13.80
N PHE A 36 11.54 5.40 13.21
CA PHE A 36 10.24 5.35 12.54
C PHE A 36 10.25 4.40 11.33
N LEU A 37 11.31 4.41 10.50
CA LEU A 37 11.50 3.45 9.42
C LEU A 37 11.58 2.01 9.94
N PHE A 38 12.25 1.78 11.07
CA PHE A 38 12.32 0.46 11.69
C PHE A 38 10.94 -0.03 12.14
N PHE A 39 10.15 0.83 12.80
CA PHE A 39 8.77 0.51 13.18
C PHE A 39 7.88 0.27 11.96
N ILE A 40 8.00 1.10 10.91
CA ILE A 40 7.26 0.91 9.65
C ILE A 40 7.60 -0.43 9.01
N GLY A 41 8.88 -0.81 8.93
CA GLY A 41 9.28 -2.09 8.35
C GLY A 41 8.66 -3.28 9.10
N ARG A 42 8.70 -3.24 10.44
CA ARG A 42 8.03 -4.25 11.29
C ARG A 42 6.51 -4.24 11.13
N PHE A 43 5.90 -3.07 11.04
CA PHE A 43 4.46 -2.93 10.85
C PHE A 43 4.01 -3.46 9.49
N LEU A 44 4.72 -3.11 8.41
CA LEU A 44 4.47 -3.63 7.06
C LEU A 44 4.58 -5.15 7.01
N HIS A 45 5.54 -5.74 7.74
CA HIS A 45 5.68 -7.19 7.83
C HIS A 45 4.50 -7.87 8.56
N LEU A 46 4.05 -7.29 9.68
CA LEU A 46 2.86 -7.79 10.38
C LEU A 46 1.60 -7.61 9.53
N LEU A 47 1.48 -6.49 8.83
CA LEU A 47 0.39 -6.20 7.90
C LEU A 47 0.37 -7.24 6.77
N PHE A 48 1.54 -7.56 6.19
CA PHE A 48 1.68 -8.60 5.17
C PHE A 48 1.21 -9.96 5.68
N LEU A 49 1.66 -10.39 6.87
CA LEU A 49 1.22 -11.67 7.47
C LEU A 49 -0.29 -11.69 7.74
N PHE A 50 -0.84 -10.57 8.21
CA PHE A 50 -2.28 -10.42 8.45
C PHE A 50 -3.08 -10.52 7.15
N LEU A 51 -2.65 -9.81 6.09
CA LEU A 51 -3.21 -9.93 4.76
C LEU A 51 -3.11 -11.38 4.28
N LEU A 52 -1.93 -12.01 4.35
CA LEU A 52 -1.73 -13.39 3.93
C LEU A 52 -2.70 -14.36 4.64
N PHE A 53 -2.90 -14.19 5.95
CA PHE A 53 -3.81 -15.02 6.74
C PHE A 53 -5.27 -14.91 6.26
N ILE A 54 -5.72 -13.70 5.93
CA ILE A 54 -7.10 -13.47 5.45
C ILE A 54 -7.25 -13.66 3.94
N ARG A 55 -6.19 -14.02 3.20
CA ARG A 55 -6.23 -14.19 1.73
C ARG A 55 -7.31 -15.14 1.28
N THR A 56 -7.35 -16.34 1.86
CA THR A 56 -8.30 -17.39 1.51
C THR A 56 -9.76 -16.96 1.73
N PRO A 57 -10.16 -16.46 2.92
CA PRO A 57 -11.54 -16.00 3.11
C PRO A 57 -11.89 -14.79 2.24
N VAL A 58 -10.98 -13.82 2.08
CA VAL A 58 -11.22 -12.65 1.22
C VAL A 58 -11.47 -13.08 -0.23
N ARG A 59 -10.64 -13.98 -0.76
CA ARG A 59 -10.78 -14.50 -2.13
C ARG A 59 -12.05 -15.33 -2.30
N ALA A 60 -12.42 -16.14 -1.31
CA ALA A 60 -13.66 -16.92 -1.33
C ALA A 60 -14.89 -16.01 -1.36
N ILE A 61 -14.91 -14.97 -0.51
CA ILE A 61 -16.00 -14.00 -0.43
C ILE A 61 -16.13 -13.22 -1.75
N LEU A 62 -15.03 -12.69 -2.28
CA LEU A 62 -15.03 -11.95 -3.54
C LEU A 62 -15.46 -12.83 -4.73
N SER A 63 -14.99 -14.08 -4.77
CA SER A 63 -15.38 -15.04 -5.82
C SER A 63 -16.85 -15.42 -5.72
N PHE A 64 -17.37 -15.58 -4.51
CA PHE A 64 -18.80 -15.82 -4.28
C PHE A 64 -19.65 -14.65 -4.76
N PHE A 65 -19.27 -13.41 -4.45
CA PHE A 65 -19.97 -12.22 -4.93
C PHE A 65 -19.89 -12.06 -6.44
N ALA A 66 -18.72 -12.28 -7.04
CA ALA A 66 -18.55 -12.23 -8.49
C ALA A 66 -19.41 -13.31 -9.18
N GLY A 67 -19.36 -14.54 -8.69
CA GLY A 67 -20.15 -15.66 -9.21
C GLY A 67 -21.65 -15.45 -9.04
N GLY A 68 -22.10 -15.01 -7.86
CA GLY A 68 -23.50 -14.70 -7.57
C GLY A 68 -24.02 -13.55 -8.44
N SER A 69 -23.20 -12.52 -8.68
CA SER A 69 -23.56 -11.44 -9.60
C SER A 69 -23.72 -11.95 -11.04
N MET A 70 -22.77 -12.75 -11.54
CA MET A 70 -22.86 -13.35 -12.88
C MET A 70 -24.08 -14.26 -13.03
N LEU A 71 -24.39 -15.05 -12.00
CA LEU A 71 -25.58 -15.91 -12.00
C LEU A 71 -26.87 -15.09 -12.03
N THR A 72 -26.91 -14.00 -11.27
CA THR A 72 -28.05 -13.07 -11.26
C THR A 72 -28.23 -12.45 -12.64
N LEU A 73 -27.15 -11.96 -13.26
CA LEU A 73 -27.17 -11.43 -14.63
C LEU A 73 -27.66 -12.47 -15.65
N PHE A 74 -27.24 -13.73 -15.49
CA PHE A 74 -27.65 -14.81 -16.37
C PHE A 74 -29.16 -15.04 -16.30
N PHE A 75 -29.72 -15.22 -15.10
CA PHE A 75 -31.16 -15.39 -14.92
C PHE A 75 -31.95 -14.18 -15.42
N PHE A 76 -31.44 -12.97 -15.16
CA PHE A 76 -32.08 -11.74 -15.60
C PHE A 76 -32.09 -11.60 -17.12
N SER A 77 -30.97 -11.90 -17.78
CA SER A 77 -30.84 -11.85 -19.22
C SER A 77 -31.75 -12.87 -19.91
N VAL A 78 -31.82 -14.10 -19.40
CA VAL A 78 -32.72 -15.14 -19.91
C VAL A 78 -34.19 -14.74 -19.69
N GLY A 79 -34.52 -14.18 -18.53
CA GLY A 79 -35.86 -13.66 -18.23
C GLY A 79 -36.30 -12.55 -19.19
N CYS A 80 -35.42 -11.58 -19.47
CA CYS A 80 -35.71 -10.52 -20.44
C CYS A 80 -35.97 -11.06 -21.86
N MET A 81 -35.22 -12.08 -22.30
CA MET A 81 -35.41 -12.71 -23.62
C MET A 81 -36.74 -13.46 -23.75
N LEU A 82 -37.31 -13.91 -22.62
CA LEU A 82 -38.57 -14.68 -22.61
C LEU A 82 -39.82 -13.80 -22.57
N VAL A 83 -39.73 -12.59 -22.01
CA VAL A 83 -40.89 -11.71 -21.75
C VAL A 83 -41.00 -10.57 -22.78
N ASP A 84 -39.98 -10.35 -23.61
CA ASP A 84 -39.92 -9.29 -24.63
C ASP A 84 -40.24 -7.88 -24.07
N GLU A 85 -39.97 -7.69 -22.77
CA GLU A 85 -40.11 -6.41 -22.06
C GLU A 85 -38.76 -5.97 -21.50
N THR A 86 -38.22 -4.91 -22.08
CA THR A 86 -37.00 -4.24 -21.59
C THR A 86 -37.36 -2.92 -20.94
N SER A 87 -37.61 -2.94 -19.63
CA SER A 87 -37.75 -1.72 -18.83
C SER A 87 -36.37 -1.09 -18.56
N PHE A 88 -36.34 0.23 -18.36
CA PHE A 88 -35.11 0.95 -17.96
C PHE A 88 -34.50 0.37 -16.66
N LEU A 89 -35.35 -0.09 -15.74
CA LEU A 89 -34.91 -0.74 -14.49
C LEU A 89 -34.14 -2.03 -14.76
N TYR A 90 -34.56 -2.81 -15.76
CA TYR A 90 -33.88 -4.05 -16.14
C TYR A 90 -32.48 -3.81 -16.70
N ILE A 91 -32.35 -2.80 -17.57
CA ILE A 91 -31.06 -2.39 -18.13
C ILE A 91 -30.13 -1.89 -17.01
N ALA A 92 -30.65 -1.10 -16.07
CA ALA A 92 -29.89 -0.63 -14.91
C ALA A 92 -29.40 -1.78 -14.02
N ILE A 93 -30.22 -2.79 -13.74
CA ILE A 93 -29.85 -3.97 -12.95
C ILE A 93 -28.72 -4.74 -13.64
N ILE A 94 -28.79 -4.94 -14.96
CA ILE A 94 -27.76 -5.64 -15.72
C ILE A 94 -26.43 -4.88 -15.67
N ILE A 95 -26.47 -3.55 -15.90
CA ILE A 95 -25.27 -2.71 -15.85
C ILE A 95 -24.65 -2.72 -14.44
N CYS A 96 -25.46 -2.53 -13.39
CA CYS A 96 -24.99 -2.55 -12.01
C CYS A 96 -24.39 -3.90 -11.62
N GLY A 97 -25.05 -5.02 -11.96
CA GLY A 97 -24.52 -6.36 -11.69
C GLY A 97 -23.20 -6.62 -12.43
N PHE A 98 -23.10 -6.17 -13.69
CA PHE A 98 -21.86 -6.31 -14.47
C PHE A 98 -20.71 -5.48 -13.87
N ILE A 99 -20.96 -4.22 -13.55
CA ILE A 99 -19.97 -3.36 -12.88
C ILE A 99 -19.56 -3.98 -11.55
N PHE A 100 -20.51 -4.46 -10.76
CA PHE A 100 -20.21 -5.09 -9.47
C PHE A 100 -19.33 -6.32 -9.63
N ALA A 101 -19.62 -7.20 -10.60
CA ALA A 101 -18.80 -8.38 -10.87
C ALA A 101 -17.36 -8.00 -11.28
N CYS A 102 -17.21 -7.00 -12.15
CA CYS A 102 -15.91 -6.46 -12.55
C CYS A 102 -15.14 -5.89 -11.36
N VAL A 103 -15.81 -5.15 -10.47
CA VAL A 103 -15.20 -4.59 -9.25
C VAL A 103 -14.75 -5.71 -8.30
N CYS A 104 -15.54 -6.77 -8.10
CA CYS A 104 -15.14 -7.92 -7.28
C CYS A 104 -13.89 -8.64 -7.83
N LEU A 105 -13.84 -8.84 -9.15
CA LEU A 105 -12.67 -9.42 -9.80
C LEU A 105 -11.45 -8.50 -9.67
N TRP A 106 -11.64 -7.20 -9.86
CA TRP A 106 -10.55 -6.23 -9.77
C TRP A 106 -10.02 -6.10 -8.34
N LEU A 107 -10.89 -6.12 -7.34
CA LEU A 107 -10.50 -6.17 -5.92
C LEU A 107 -9.68 -7.42 -5.60
N THR A 108 -10.03 -8.56 -6.19
CA THR A 108 -9.26 -9.81 -6.02
C THR A 108 -7.84 -9.65 -6.58
N TRP A 109 -7.73 -9.10 -7.78
CA TRP A 109 -6.43 -8.82 -8.42
C TRP A 109 -5.62 -7.78 -7.67
N ALA A 110 -6.24 -6.68 -7.25
CA ALA A 110 -5.61 -5.62 -6.49
C ALA A 110 -5.09 -6.14 -5.15
N TYR A 111 -5.84 -7.04 -4.51
CA TYR A 111 -5.44 -7.69 -3.28
C TYR A 111 -4.21 -8.60 -3.46
N ASP A 112 -4.18 -9.42 -4.51
CA ASP A 112 -3.01 -10.25 -4.83
C ASP A 112 -1.79 -9.39 -5.20
N ALA A 113 -1.98 -8.30 -5.96
CA ALA A 113 -0.92 -7.35 -6.30
C ALA A 113 -0.40 -6.59 -5.06
N LEU A 114 -1.28 -6.24 -4.13
CA LEU A 114 -0.93 -5.61 -2.86
C LEU A 114 -0.07 -6.55 -2.02
N LEU A 115 -0.47 -7.82 -1.90
CA LEU A 115 0.33 -8.85 -1.24
C LEU A 115 1.71 -8.99 -1.87
N LEU A 116 1.81 -9.02 -3.20
CA LEU A 116 3.09 -9.10 -3.91
C LEU A 116 3.96 -7.87 -3.64
N SER A 117 3.37 -6.68 -3.59
CA SER A 117 4.09 -5.42 -3.33
C SER A 117 4.60 -5.29 -1.89
N LEU A 118 3.93 -5.94 -0.93
CA LEU A 118 4.33 -5.97 0.47
C LEU A 118 5.25 -7.16 0.82
N ALA A 119 5.51 -8.06 -0.13
CA ALA A 119 6.30 -9.26 0.11
C ALA A 119 7.74 -8.89 0.52
N PRO A 120 8.24 -9.34 1.69
CA PRO A 120 9.64 -9.16 2.03
C PRO A 120 10.54 -10.00 1.11
N PRO A 121 11.76 -9.54 0.79
CA PRO A 121 12.68 -10.26 -0.09
C PRO A 121 12.99 -11.65 0.50
N GLY A 122 12.48 -12.69 -0.15
CA GLY A 122 12.56 -14.09 0.32
C GLY A 122 11.22 -14.81 0.52
N TYR A 123 10.08 -14.11 0.43
CA TYR A 123 8.73 -14.71 0.53
C TYR A 123 8.04 -14.95 -0.82
N ASP A 124 8.75 -14.81 -1.94
CA ASP A 124 8.21 -14.99 -3.29
C ASP A 124 7.52 -16.36 -3.48
N ILE A 125 8.02 -17.39 -2.80
CA ILE A 125 7.55 -18.77 -2.92
C ILE A 125 6.16 -18.96 -2.27
N MET A 126 5.81 -18.15 -1.26
CA MET A 126 4.55 -18.28 -0.51
C MET A 126 3.38 -17.56 -1.19
N LEU A 127 3.65 -16.70 -2.18
CA LEU A 127 2.64 -15.98 -2.96
C LEU A 127 2.07 -16.81 -4.12
N PHE A 128 2.86 -17.78 -4.62
CA PHE A 128 2.50 -18.71 -5.71
C PHE A 128 1.99 -20.08 -5.26
N GLY A 129 1.98 -20.35 -3.94
CA GLY A 129 1.40 -21.57 -3.34
C GLY A 129 -0.09 -21.49 -3.10
#